data_AF-A0AB39XG43-F1
#
_entry.id   AF-A0AB39XG43-F1
#
_cell.length_a   1.000
_cell.length_b   1.000
_cell.length_c   1.000
_cell.angle_alpha   90.00
_cell.angle_beta   90.00
_cell.angle_gamma   90.00
#
_symmetry.space_group_name_H-M   'P 1'
#
loop_
_entity.id
_entity.type
_entity.pdbx_description
1 polymer ?
#
loop_
_entity_poly.entity_id
_entity_poly.type
_entity_poly.pdbx_seq_one_letter_code
_entity_poly.pdbx_strand_id
1 'polypeptide(L)' 'MKLLNEYLEHALTFERMAAEESNPEVKAQFEQQAKAYRRLAAQRAEKYGLPAPSEPPEEERQV' A
#
# COMPACT_ATOMS: atom_id res chain seq x y z
N MET A 1 -11.15 -12.21 -6.84
CA MET A 1 -11.18 -11.25 -5.72
C MET A 1 -10.18 -11.56 -4.60
N LYS A 2 -10.01 -12.82 -4.16
CA LYS A 2 -9.11 -13.16 -3.01
C LYS A 2 -7.73 -12.49 -3.09
N LEU A 3 -7.06 -12.58 -4.25
CA LEU A 3 -5.74 -12.00 -4.46
C LEU A 3 -5.70 -10.46 -4.49
N LEU A 4 -6.80 -9.80 -4.89
CA LEU A 4 -6.91 -8.33 -4.80
C LEU A 4 -6.93 -7.91 -3.33
N ASN A 5 -7.74 -8.59 -2.52
CA ASN A 5 -7.86 -8.29 -1.10
C ASN A 5 -6.54 -8.58 -0.37
N GLU A 6 -5.86 -9.69 -0.69
CA GLU A 6 -4.54 -10.02 -0.13
C GLU A 6 -3.52 -8.91 -0.41
N TYR A 7 -3.45 -8.39 -1.64
CA TYR A 7 -2.56 -7.27 -1.95
C TYR A 7 -2.93 -5.99 -1.18
N LEU A 8 -4.21 -5.72 -0.98
CA LEU A 8 -4.64 -4.56 -0.18
C LEU A 8 -4.33 -4.72 1.31
N GLU A 9 -4.55 -5.90 1.88
CA GLU A 9 -4.21 -6.21 3.26
C GLU A 9 -2.70 -6.05 3.50
N HIS A 10 -1.86 -6.56 2.59
CA HIS A 10 -0.42 -6.36 2.68
C HIS A 10 -0.03 -4.88 2.57
N ALA A 11 -0.61 -4.14 1.62
CA ALA A 11 -0.36 -2.71 1.50
C ALA A 11 -0.68 -1.97 2.81
N LEU A 12 -1.88 -2.17 3.36
CA LEU A 12 -2.31 -1.57 4.62
C LEU A 12 -1.44 -1.97 5.82
N THR A 13 -0.93 -3.21 5.82
CA THR A 13 -0.03 -3.70 6.88
C THR A 13 1.30 -2.93 6.85
N PHE A 14 1.91 -2.78 5.67
CA PHE A 14 3.14 -2.01 5.53
C PHE A 14 2.93 -0.51 5.79
N GLU A 15 1.78 0.05 5.41
CA GLU A 15 1.42 1.44 5.73
C GLU A 15 1.39 1.66 7.25
N ARG A 16 0.74 0.77 8.01
CA ARG A 16 0.72 0.84 9.48
C ARG A 16 2.11 0.70 10.10
N MET A 17 2.90 -0.24 9.60
CA MET A 17 4.29 -0.43 10.06
C MET A 17 5.14 0.82 9.78
N ALA A 18 4.97 1.48 8.63
CA ALA A 18 5.67 2.72 8.31
C ALA A 18 5.26 3.88 9.23
N ALA A 19 3.97 3.97 9.58
CA ALA A 19 3.44 5.00 10.47
C ALA A 19 3.97 4.87 11.92
N GLU A 20 4.22 3.65 12.38
CA GLU A 20 4.73 3.36 13.73
C GLU A 20 6.27 3.29 13.81
N GLU A 21 6.96 3.26 12.67
CA GLU A 21 8.42 3.09 12.62
C GLU A 21 9.17 4.41 12.85
N SER A 22 10.13 4.37 13.78
CA SER A 22 10.96 5.52 14.15
C SER A 22 12.27 5.59 13.36
N ASN A 23 12.76 4.45 12.86
CA ASN A 23 13.95 4.42 12.01
C ASN A 23 13.60 4.86 10.58
N PRO A 24 14.17 5.96 10.06
CA PRO A 24 13.79 6.50 8.76
C PRO A 24 14.12 5.58 7.59
N GLU A 25 15.17 4.76 7.69
CA GLU A 25 15.54 3.81 6.63
C GLU A 25 14.54 2.64 6.57
N VAL A 26 14.17 2.11 7.73
CA VAL A 26 13.18 1.02 7.82
C VAL A 26 11.79 1.51 7.42
N LYS A 27 11.40 2.72 7.84
CA LYS A 27 10.16 3.38 7.42
C LYS A 27 10.08 3.47 5.90
N ALA A 28 11.13 3.97 5.25
CA ALA A 28 11.17 4.08 3.79
C ALA A 28 11.05 2.71 3.09
N GLN A 29 11.62 1.65 3.67
CA GLN A 29 11.46 0.29 3.14
C GLN A 29 10.00 -0.19 3.24
N PHE A 30 9.31 0.06 4.36
CA PHE A 30 7.90 -0.27 4.51
C PHE A 30 7.01 0.51 3.53
N GLU A 31 7.25 1.81 3.36
CA GLU A 31 6.53 2.63 2.37
C GLU A 31 6.70 2.11 0.94
N GLN A 32 7.91 1.67 0.57
CA GLN A 32 8.17 1.05 -0.74
C GLN A 32 7.38 -0.24 -0.93
N GLN A 33 7.34 -1.09 0.11
CA GLN A 33 6.57 -2.35 0.07
C GLN A 33 5.07 -2.08 -0.04
N ALA A 34 4.54 -1.13 0.75
CA ALA A 34 3.15 -0.70 0.65
C ALA A 34 2.79 -0.25 -0.77
N LYS A 35 3.62 0.62 -1.38
CA LYS A 35 3.44 1.10 -2.75
C LYS A 35 3.46 -0.03 -3.78
N ALA A 36 4.36 -1.01 -3.62
CA ALA A 36 4.42 -2.16 -4.52
C ALA A 36 3.12 -2.98 -4.47
N TYR A 37 2.60 -3.24 -3.26
CA TYR A 37 1.34 -3.96 -3.09
C TYR A 37 0.12 -3.18 -3.59
N ARG A 38 0.05 -1.85 -3.39
CA ARG A 38 -0.99 -0.99 -4.00
C ARG A 38 -0.99 -1.10 -5.53
N ARG A 39 0.19 -1.12 -6.16
CA ARG A 39 0.32 -1.28 -7.61
C ARG A 39 -0.19 -2.65 -8.08
N LEU A 40 0.14 -3.73 -7.37
CA LEU A 40 -0.36 -5.08 -7.67
C LEU A 40 -1.87 -5.16 -7.51
N ALA A 41 -2.42 -4.54 -6.47
CA ALA A 41 -3.86 -4.43 -6.26
C ALA A 41 -4.54 -3.66 -7.40
N ALA A 42 -4.00 -2.52 -7.84
CA ALA A 42 -4.54 -1.75 -8.95
C ALA A 42 -4.56 -2.55 -10.27
N GLN A 43 -3.46 -3.23 -10.61
CA GLN A 43 -3.41 -4.11 -11.78
C GLN A 43 -4.43 -5.25 -11.70
N ARG A 44 -4.68 -5.78 -10.49
CA ARG A 44 -5.64 -6.85 -10.28
C ARG A 44 -7.09 -6.34 -10.36
N ALA A 45 -7.36 -5.15 -9.85
CA ALA A 45 -8.66 -4.49 -9.92
C ALA A 45 -9.05 -4.19 -11.38
N GLU A 46 -8.11 -3.67 -12.18
CA GLU A 46 -8.29 -3.45 -13.62
C GLU A 46 -8.69 -4.75 -14.34
N LYS A 47 -8.00 -5.86 -14.06
CA LYS A 47 -8.35 -7.19 -14.63
C LYS A 47 -9.74 -7.68 -14.24
N TYR A 48 -10.32 -7.15 -13.17
CA TYR A 48 -11.68 -7.47 -12.72
C TYR A 48 -12.71 -6.42 -13.18
N GLY A 49 -12.32 -5.39 -13.93
CA GLY A 49 -13.20 -4.29 -14.32
C GLY A 49 -13.64 -3.42 -13.14
N LEU A 50 -12.86 -3.42 -12.05
CA LEU A 50 -13.12 -2.62 -10.86
C LEU A 50 -12.32 -1.31 -10.93
N PRO A 51 -12.77 -0.26 -10.22
CA PRO A 51 -11.97 0.93 -10.04
C PRO A 51 -10.66 0.60 -9.31
N ALA A 52 -9.62 1.38 -9.59
CA ALA A 52 -8.36 1.28 -8.85
C ALA A 52 -8.62 1.50 -7.35
N PRO A 53 -7.93 0.76 -6.46
CA PRO A 53 -8.02 0.99 -5.04
C PRO A 53 -7.52 2.39 -4.71
N SER A 54 -8.18 3.05 -3.74
CA SER A 54 -7.85 4.40 -3.29
C SER A 54 -6.35 4.50 -2.99
N GLU A 55 -5.72 5.58 -3.43
CA GLU A 55 -4.38 5.91 -2.96
C GLU A 55 -4.44 6.20 -1.45
N PRO A 56 -3.40 5.86 -0.66
CA PRO A 56 -3.36 6.27 0.73
C PRO A 56 -3.45 7.81 0.82
N PRO A 57 -4.12 8.36 1.85
CA PRO A 57 -4.26 9.81 2.02
C PRO A 57 -2.91 10.51 1.95
N GLU A 58 -2.82 11.65 1.25
CA GLU A 58 -1.58 12.39 1.06
C GLU A 58 -0.98 12.99 2.36
N GLU A 59 -1.63 12.82 3.52
CA GLU A 59 -1.25 13.45 4.79
C GLU A 59 0.07 12.94 5.42
N GLU A 60 0.68 11.87 4.92
CA GLU A 60 1.94 11.33 5.50
C GLU A 60 3.21 11.66 4.68
N ARG A 61 3.12 12.40 3.57
CA ARG A 61 4.28 12.68 2.69
C ARG A 61 5.09 13.94 3.04
N GLN A 62 4.75 14.66 4.11
CA GLN A 62 5.47 15.87 4.51
C GLN A 62 5.63 15.96 6.03
N VAL A 63 6.63 15.28 6.58
CA VAL A 63 7.41 15.73 7.76
C VAL A 63 8.74 15.00 7.81
#